data_AF-A0A8C3JYG2-F1
#
_entry.id   AF-A0A8C3JYG2-F1
#
_cell.length_a   1.000
_cell.length_b   1.000
_cell.length_c   1.000
_cell.angle_alpha   90.00
_cell.angle_beta   90.00
_cell.angle_gamma   90.00
#
_symmetry.space_group_name_H-M   'P 1'
#
loop_
_entity.id
_entity.type
_entity.pdbx_description
1 polymer ?
#
loop_
_entity_poly.entity_id
_entity_poly.type
_entity_poly.pdbx_seq_one_letter_code
_entity_poly.pdbx_strand_id
1 'polypeptide(L)'
;LLQSPNLRSLKVYLDYHYFFCKQPLKLVSLQQVCDGHVDCLQGEDEANCPQWVPEGPPTARVSKDRSILQVLNSNTGAWSCVCHDHFNPALAKAACEQMGYRRYAAASSPDVPDPFPPSSRKCLSGLVVSLFCSKDCGESIRTPRVLGGSPAAIESWPWQVSLQYRREHICGGSIIDPRWVLTAAHCFKNNPVIKSWRVKAGSDLLSGTATLAVEKVFLAEVTPASPKDNDIALVKLQSPVHVSDNRKPICLPYFDEELEPGTSLWVIGWGYTQEHGKLSETLQQAEVQLIDNKSCNLAGYHGEVTEKMLCAGLPQGGVDTCQGDSGGPLQFAGRHWQVVGIVSWGQGCGTPSTPGVYTSVRAYLNWIYAVRRVSVDSAALSPGFRGAVGKGQGPLGGSVRELSQLLQDATLPPGSSRPSKLAIASLPLSPSSRSSETCRDTSLPSPQASLSVPPRSAVSAPTAAGKWISSHGR
;
A
#
# COMPACT_ATOMS: atom_id res chain seq x y z
N LEU A 1 21.55 41.04 6.28
CA LEU A 1 20.25 41.34 6.93
C LEU A 1 19.57 40.12 7.61
N LEU A 2 20.15 38.91 7.60
CA LEU A 2 19.57 37.69 8.23
C LEU A 2 20.30 37.21 9.52
N GLN A 3 20.91 38.13 10.26
CA GLN A 3 21.70 37.82 11.48
C GLN A 3 21.00 38.15 12.80
N SER A 4 19.83 38.81 12.79
CA SER A 4 19.09 39.06 14.03
C SER A 4 18.21 37.86 14.40
N PRO A 5 18.28 37.35 15.65
CA PRO A 5 17.52 36.17 16.09
C PRO A 5 16.00 36.37 15.94
N ASN A 6 15.49 37.57 16.21
CA ASN A 6 14.05 37.89 16.06
C ASN A 6 13.55 37.79 14.61
N LEU A 7 14.38 38.13 13.63
CA LEU A 7 14.02 38.04 12.20
C LEU A 7 14.08 36.60 11.67
N ARG A 8 14.95 35.75 12.24
CA ARG A 8 14.92 34.30 11.94
C ARG A 8 13.65 33.66 12.47
N SER A 9 13.24 33.96 13.70
CA SER A 9 11.99 33.45 14.26
C SER A 9 10.77 33.91 13.48
N LEU A 10 10.75 35.17 13.03
CA LEU A 10 9.68 35.70 12.17
C LEU A 10 9.66 35.01 10.80
N LYS A 11 10.82 34.80 10.17
CA LYS A 11 10.88 34.09 8.88
C LYS A 11 10.39 32.65 9.02
N VAL A 12 10.82 31.95 10.08
CA VAL A 12 10.36 30.60 10.38
C VAL A 12 8.84 30.61 10.54
N TYR A 13 8.30 31.48 11.38
CA TYR A 13 6.85 31.62 11.57
C TYR A 13 6.09 31.89 10.26
N LEU A 14 6.57 32.83 9.44
CA LEU A 14 5.94 33.16 8.18
C LEU A 14 6.00 32.01 7.20
N ASP A 15 7.12 31.29 7.11
CA ASP A 15 7.22 30.08 6.33
C ASP A 15 6.14 29.11 6.85
N TYR A 16 6.06 28.81 8.15
CA TYR A 16 5.09 27.86 8.75
C TYR A 16 3.62 28.12 8.43
N HIS A 17 3.21 29.38 8.26
CA HIS A 17 1.80 29.73 8.07
C HIS A 17 1.45 30.21 6.66
N TYR A 18 2.44 30.64 5.87
CA TYR A 18 2.20 31.30 4.60
C TYR A 18 3.04 30.70 3.45
N PHE A 19 2.49 30.83 2.24
CA PHE A 19 3.17 30.63 0.98
C PHE A 19 3.54 31.97 0.36
N PHE A 20 4.76 32.06 -0.18
CA PHE A 20 5.28 33.28 -0.81
C PHE A 20 5.16 33.18 -2.32
N CYS A 21 4.22 33.91 -2.92
CA CYS A 21 4.19 34.13 -4.36
C CYS A 21 5.46 34.88 -4.78
N LYS A 22 6.08 34.52 -5.90
CA LYS A 22 7.35 35.13 -6.31
C LYS A 22 7.18 36.53 -6.89
N GLN A 23 6.09 36.80 -7.60
CA GLN A 23 5.84 38.09 -8.28
C GLN A 23 4.34 38.41 -8.42
N PRO A 24 3.81 39.50 -7.83
CA PRO A 24 4.44 40.27 -6.75
C PRO A 24 4.64 39.38 -5.51
N LEU A 25 5.53 39.79 -4.61
CA LEU A 25 5.70 39.12 -3.32
C LEU A 25 4.40 39.29 -2.50
N LYS A 26 3.53 38.28 -2.57
CA LYS A 26 2.26 38.19 -1.84
C LYS A 26 2.34 36.99 -0.91
N LEU A 27 1.89 37.17 0.33
CA LEU A 27 1.72 36.07 1.28
C LEU A 27 0.29 35.54 1.16
N VAL A 28 0.18 34.24 0.94
CA VAL A 28 -1.08 33.50 0.87
C VAL A 28 -1.10 32.52 2.03
N SER A 29 -2.23 32.37 2.72
CA SER A 29 -2.34 31.37 3.79
C SER A 29 -2.12 29.97 3.21
N LEU A 30 -1.45 29.07 3.93
CA LEU A 30 -1.30 27.68 3.46
C LEU A 30 -2.64 26.96 3.21
N GLN A 31 -3.74 27.43 3.82
CA GLN A 31 -5.09 26.90 3.59
C GLN A 31 -5.66 27.28 2.21
N GLN A 32 -5.14 28.34 1.60
CA GLN A 32 -5.54 28.83 0.28
C GLN A 32 -4.58 28.33 -0.82
N VAL A 33 -3.62 27.47 -0.48
CA VAL A 33 -2.71 26.87 -1.46
C VAL A 33 -3.30 25.53 -1.88
N CYS A 34 -3.40 25.29 -3.18
CA CYS A 34 -4.01 24.10 -3.75
C CYS A 34 -5.52 24.02 -3.50
N ASP A 35 -6.19 25.17 -3.43
CA ASP A 35 -7.65 25.27 -3.23
C ASP A 35 -8.43 25.39 -4.54
N GLY A 36 -7.74 25.42 -5.69
CA GLY A 36 -8.32 25.59 -7.01
C GLY A 36 -8.56 27.05 -7.40
N HIS A 37 -8.27 28.01 -6.52
CA HIS A 37 -8.32 29.44 -6.79
C HIS A 37 -6.92 29.99 -7.04
N VAL A 38 -6.79 30.84 -8.05
CA VAL A 38 -5.51 31.46 -8.40
C VAL A 38 -5.31 32.71 -7.52
N ASP A 39 -4.64 32.55 -6.37
CA ASP A 39 -4.31 33.62 -5.44
C ASP A 39 -2.94 34.26 -5.75
N CYS A 40 -2.00 33.51 -6.32
CA CYS A 40 -0.74 34.02 -6.83
C CYS A 40 -0.82 34.40 -8.32
N LEU A 41 -0.03 35.39 -8.75
CA LEU A 41 0.11 35.69 -10.18
C LEU A 41 0.65 34.45 -10.91
N GLN A 42 0.08 34.13 -12.07
CA GLN A 42 0.42 32.92 -12.85
C GLN A 42 0.06 31.58 -12.18
N GLY A 43 -0.70 31.57 -11.08
CA GLY A 43 -1.14 30.34 -10.42
C GLY A 43 -0.01 29.51 -9.81
N GLU A 44 1.02 30.17 -9.27
CA GLU A 44 2.17 29.49 -8.66
C GLU A 44 1.79 28.60 -7.46
N ASP A 45 0.78 29.03 -6.72
CA ASP A 45 0.09 28.33 -5.63
C ASP A 45 -0.59 27.04 -6.10
N GLU A 46 -1.16 27.05 -7.30
CA GLU A 46 -1.89 25.91 -7.88
C GLU A 46 -1.02 25.00 -8.78
N ALA A 47 0.18 25.46 -9.15
CA ALA A 47 1.00 24.78 -10.17
C ALA A 47 1.64 23.47 -9.72
N ASN A 48 1.83 23.25 -8.41
CA ASN A 48 2.59 22.10 -7.90
C ASN A 48 1.96 21.48 -6.65
N CYS A 49 0.70 21.11 -6.80
CA CYS A 49 -0.16 20.53 -5.77
C CYS A 49 -0.14 19.00 -5.77
N PRO A 50 -0.50 18.36 -4.64
CA PRO A 50 -0.87 16.95 -4.64
C PRO A 50 -2.00 16.72 -5.66
N GLN A 51 -1.88 15.68 -6.45
CA GLN A 51 -2.86 15.33 -7.46
C GLN A 51 -3.82 14.26 -6.93
N TRP A 52 -5.11 14.54 -6.93
CA TRP A 52 -6.15 13.53 -6.68
C TRP A 52 -6.29 12.61 -7.89
N VAL A 53 -6.33 11.31 -7.64
CA VAL A 53 -6.46 10.29 -8.69
C VAL A 53 -7.58 9.31 -8.31
N PRO A 54 -8.57 9.10 -9.20
CA PRO A 54 -9.62 8.10 -8.98
C PRO A 54 -9.05 6.68 -9.06
N GLU A 55 -9.78 5.70 -8.54
CA GLU A 55 -9.43 4.29 -8.71
C GLU A 55 -9.51 3.91 -10.20
N GLY A 56 -8.40 3.44 -10.77
CA GLY A 56 -8.33 3.03 -12.17
C GLY A 56 -8.92 1.64 -12.39
N PRO A 57 -9.39 1.32 -13.61
CA PRO A 57 -9.93 0.00 -13.89
C PRO A 57 -8.84 -1.07 -13.75
N PRO A 58 -9.12 -2.21 -13.08
CA PRO A 58 -8.20 -3.33 -13.05
C PRO A 58 -7.93 -3.84 -14.47
N THR A 59 -6.67 -4.13 -14.79
CA THR A 59 -6.31 -4.70 -16.10
C THR A 59 -5.56 -6.02 -15.98
N ALA A 60 -4.63 -6.11 -15.02
CA ALA A 60 -3.87 -7.31 -14.73
C ALA A 60 -3.64 -7.44 -13.22
N ARG A 61 -3.54 -8.68 -12.74
CA ARG A 61 -3.22 -9.02 -11.35
C ARG A 61 -2.43 -10.31 -11.28
N VAL A 62 -1.74 -10.52 -10.16
CA VAL A 62 -0.92 -11.72 -9.91
C VAL A 62 -1.42 -12.37 -8.62
N SER A 63 -1.71 -13.67 -8.68
CA SER A 63 -2.18 -14.46 -7.54
C SER A 63 -1.03 -14.86 -6.62
N LYS A 64 -1.32 -15.00 -5.32
CA LYS A 64 -0.41 -15.55 -4.32
C LYS A 64 0.01 -16.97 -4.68
N ASP A 65 -0.90 -17.80 -5.19
CA ASP A 65 -0.56 -19.15 -5.62
C ASP A 65 0.35 -19.06 -6.86
N ARG A 66 1.62 -19.44 -6.66
CA ARG A 66 2.65 -19.55 -7.71
C ARG A 66 2.81 -18.29 -8.58
N SER A 67 2.37 -17.12 -8.13
CA SER A 67 2.46 -15.86 -8.90
C SER A 67 1.77 -15.94 -10.26
N ILE A 68 0.61 -16.61 -10.33
CA ILE A 68 -0.14 -16.80 -11.58
C ILE A 68 -0.69 -15.47 -12.09
N LEU A 69 -0.39 -15.14 -13.35
CA LEU A 69 -0.87 -13.95 -14.04
C LEU A 69 -2.34 -14.11 -14.47
N GLN A 70 -3.17 -13.14 -14.09
CA GLN A 70 -4.57 -13.03 -14.50
C GLN A 70 -4.82 -11.68 -15.16
N VAL A 71 -5.62 -11.69 -16.23
CA VAL A 71 -5.99 -10.49 -16.99
C VAL A 71 -7.51 -10.36 -16.99
N LEU A 72 -7.99 -9.12 -16.87
CA LEU A 72 -9.41 -8.82 -16.93
C LEU A 72 -9.84 -8.69 -18.39
N ASN A 73 -10.87 -9.45 -18.77
CA ASN A 73 -11.58 -9.20 -20.01
C ASN A 73 -12.54 -8.04 -19.82
N SER A 74 -12.28 -6.91 -20.48
CA SER A 74 -13.07 -5.68 -20.33
C SER A 74 -14.52 -5.81 -20.83
N ASN A 75 -14.79 -6.76 -21.73
CA ASN A 75 -16.13 -6.95 -22.31
C ASN A 75 -17.01 -7.83 -21.44
N THR A 76 -16.44 -8.83 -20.77
CA THR A 76 -17.19 -9.78 -19.93
C THR A 76 -17.08 -9.49 -18.44
N GLY A 77 -16.09 -8.70 -18.02
CA GLY A 77 -15.75 -8.50 -16.61
C GLY A 77 -15.16 -9.75 -15.93
N ALA A 78 -14.83 -10.79 -16.70
CA ALA A 78 -14.27 -12.03 -16.18
C ALA A 78 -12.74 -11.98 -16.11
N TRP A 79 -12.19 -12.56 -15.04
CA TRP A 79 -10.75 -12.77 -14.90
C TRP A 79 -10.36 -14.13 -15.47
N SER A 80 -9.37 -14.13 -16.35
CA SER A 80 -8.83 -15.35 -16.96
C SER A 80 -7.33 -15.46 -16.71
N CYS A 81 -6.87 -16.69 -16.47
CA CYS A 81 -5.45 -17.00 -16.41
C CYS A 81 -4.82 -16.90 -17.81
N VAL A 82 -3.57 -16.45 -17.87
CA VAL A 82 -2.83 -16.33 -19.12
C VAL A 82 -2.16 -17.68 -19.45
N CYS A 83 -2.42 -18.18 -20.65
CA CYS A 83 -1.85 -19.43 -21.15
C CYS A 83 -0.35 -19.26 -21.44
N HIS A 84 0.45 -20.28 -21.12
CA HIS A 84 1.88 -20.29 -21.39
C HIS A 84 2.22 -20.40 -22.88
N ASP A 85 1.34 -21.03 -23.67
CA ASP A 85 1.59 -21.24 -25.10
C ASP A 85 1.74 -19.89 -25.82
N HIS A 86 2.83 -19.72 -26.56
CA HIS A 86 3.19 -18.48 -27.24
C HIS A 86 3.40 -17.26 -26.30
N PHE A 87 3.42 -17.47 -24.98
CA PHE A 87 3.78 -16.43 -24.04
C PHE A 87 5.26 -16.10 -24.19
N ASN A 88 5.56 -14.84 -24.46
CA ASN A 88 6.90 -14.39 -24.73
C ASN A 88 7.31 -13.26 -23.77
N PRO A 89 8.62 -12.93 -23.71
CA PRO A 89 9.09 -11.89 -22.80
C PRO A 89 8.50 -10.49 -23.07
N ALA A 90 8.05 -10.19 -24.28
CA ALA A 90 7.39 -8.91 -24.59
C ALA A 90 6.00 -8.82 -23.93
N LEU A 91 5.24 -9.92 -23.90
CA LEU A 91 3.98 -10.01 -23.15
C LEU A 91 4.20 -9.93 -21.64
N ALA A 92 5.26 -10.55 -21.11
CA ALA A 92 5.65 -10.42 -19.71
C ALA A 92 5.97 -8.96 -19.35
N LYS A 93 6.74 -8.27 -20.21
CA LYS A 93 7.04 -6.85 -20.06
C LYS A 93 5.78 -6.00 -20.08
N ALA A 94 4.90 -6.21 -21.07
CA ALA A 94 3.65 -5.47 -21.20
C ALA A 94 2.74 -5.68 -19.98
N ALA A 95 2.62 -6.91 -19.47
CA ALA A 95 1.85 -7.20 -18.27
C ALA A 95 2.41 -6.48 -17.03
N CYS A 96 3.74 -6.41 -16.88
CA CYS A 96 4.37 -5.67 -15.79
C CYS A 96 4.22 -4.15 -15.94
N GLU A 97 4.35 -3.60 -17.15
CA GLU A 97 4.09 -2.19 -17.45
C GLU A 97 2.62 -1.83 -17.18
N GLN A 98 1.70 -2.75 -17.48
CA GLN A 98 0.31 -2.67 -17.06
C GLN A 98 0.14 -2.77 -15.55
N MET A 99 1.07 -3.26 -14.74
CA MET A 99 1.02 -3.09 -13.29
C MET A 99 1.86 -1.90 -12.80
N GLY A 100 2.35 -1.06 -13.72
CA GLY A 100 3.13 0.13 -13.44
C GLY A 100 4.60 -0.15 -13.07
N TYR A 101 5.11 -1.35 -13.34
CA TYR A 101 6.51 -1.70 -13.15
C TYR A 101 7.33 -1.32 -14.41
N ARG A 102 8.49 -0.69 -14.22
CA ARG A 102 9.39 -0.27 -15.32
C ARG A 102 10.27 -1.41 -15.87
N ARG A 103 10.41 -2.50 -15.13
CA ARG A 103 11.19 -3.69 -15.49
C ARG A 103 10.38 -4.92 -15.10
N TYR A 104 10.57 -6.02 -15.82
CA TYR A 104 10.14 -7.35 -15.37
C TYR A 104 11.40 -8.15 -15.04
N ALA A 105 11.31 -9.06 -14.08
CA ALA A 105 12.49 -9.77 -13.60
C ALA A 105 12.55 -11.23 -14.04
N ALA A 106 11.40 -11.90 -14.19
CA ALA A 106 11.30 -13.26 -14.72
C ALA A 106 9.85 -13.62 -15.04
N ALA A 107 9.66 -14.47 -16.04
CA ALA A 107 8.42 -15.22 -16.26
C ALA A 107 8.79 -16.72 -16.33
N SER A 108 8.03 -17.56 -15.65
CA SER A 108 8.26 -19.01 -15.60
C SER A 108 6.94 -19.79 -15.71
N SER A 109 7.00 -21.05 -16.09
CA SER A 109 5.85 -21.96 -16.10
C SER A 109 5.85 -22.84 -14.84
N PRO A 110 4.90 -22.67 -13.90
CA PRO A 110 4.63 -23.71 -12.92
C PRO A 110 3.86 -24.86 -13.57
N ASP A 111 4.27 -26.10 -13.32
CA ASP A 111 3.49 -27.29 -13.65
C ASP A 111 2.20 -27.28 -12.83
N VAL A 112 1.07 -27.00 -13.48
CA VAL A 112 -0.26 -27.15 -12.88
C VAL A 112 -1.04 -28.13 -13.74
N PRO A 113 -1.17 -29.40 -13.33
CA PRO A 113 -2.12 -30.31 -13.98
C PRO A 113 -3.51 -29.98 -13.44
N ASP A 114 -4.36 -29.36 -14.25
CA ASP A 114 -5.77 -29.18 -13.91
C ASP A 114 -6.66 -29.94 -14.92
N PRO A 115 -7.63 -30.78 -14.48
CA PRO A 115 -8.43 -31.59 -15.38
C PRO A 115 -9.73 -30.87 -15.77
N PHE A 116 -9.80 -30.26 -16.97
CA PHE A 116 -11.07 -29.75 -17.54
C PHE A 116 -11.37 -30.17 -19.02
N PRO A 117 -12.64 -30.53 -19.35
CA PRO A 117 -13.09 -31.04 -20.66
C PRO A 117 -13.36 -29.90 -21.71
N PRO A 118 -13.74 -30.20 -22.98
CA PRO A 118 -13.49 -29.38 -24.18
C PRO A 118 -14.55 -28.29 -24.42
N SER A 119 -14.31 -27.12 -25.04
CA SER A 119 -13.53 -26.66 -26.21
C SER A 119 -13.62 -25.10 -26.21
N SER A 120 -12.77 -24.25 -26.82
CA SER A 120 -12.34 -24.20 -28.23
C SER A 120 -11.13 -23.26 -28.49
N ARG A 121 -10.23 -23.10 -27.51
CA ARG A 121 -8.77 -22.89 -27.65
C ARG A 121 -8.19 -23.23 -26.29
N LYS A 122 -7.95 -24.52 -26.05
CA LYS A 122 -7.29 -24.96 -24.83
C LYS A 122 -5.83 -24.56 -24.91
N CYS A 123 -5.25 -24.17 -23.77
CA CYS A 123 -3.80 -24.18 -23.63
C CYS A 123 -3.34 -25.61 -23.90
N LEU A 124 -2.65 -25.84 -25.02
CA LEU A 124 -2.19 -27.15 -25.49
C LEU A 124 -1.26 -27.80 -24.48
N SER A 125 -0.44 -26.99 -23.79
CA SER A 125 0.43 -27.44 -22.71
C SER A 125 -0.29 -27.70 -21.39
N GLY A 126 -1.48 -27.12 -21.19
CA GLY A 126 -2.12 -27.06 -19.88
C GLY A 126 -1.41 -26.15 -18.85
N LEU A 127 -0.35 -25.43 -19.26
CA LEU A 127 0.46 -24.61 -18.37
C LEU A 127 -0.01 -23.16 -18.35
N VAL A 128 0.08 -22.53 -17.18
CA VAL A 128 -0.22 -21.10 -16.99
C VAL A 128 1.07 -20.31 -16.74
N VAL A 129 0.99 -18.98 -16.88
CA VAL A 129 2.13 -18.10 -16.68
C VAL A 129 2.28 -17.68 -15.23
N SER A 130 3.47 -17.90 -14.65
CA SER A 130 3.92 -17.25 -13.42
C SER A 130 4.77 -16.02 -13.76
N LEU A 131 4.42 -14.85 -13.20
CA LEU A 131 5.05 -13.58 -13.52
C LEU A 131 5.54 -12.85 -12.26
N PHE A 132 6.83 -12.47 -12.28
CA PHE A 132 7.45 -11.64 -11.24
C PHE A 132 7.88 -10.29 -11.82
N CYS A 133 7.11 -9.25 -11.53
CA CYS A 133 7.42 -7.89 -11.97
C CYS A 133 8.40 -7.14 -11.06
N SER A 134 8.62 -7.63 -9.84
CA SER A 134 9.63 -7.13 -8.91
C SER A 134 10.27 -8.32 -8.21
N LYS A 135 11.54 -8.60 -8.47
CA LYS A 135 12.29 -9.69 -7.82
C LYS A 135 13.01 -9.23 -6.56
N ASP A 136 13.41 -7.96 -6.55
CA ASP A 136 14.29 -7.39 -5.53
C ASP A 136 13.47 -6.60 -4.50
N CYS A 137 12.37 -7.18 -4.00
CA CYS A 137 11.52 -6.56 -2.97
C CYS A 137 11.36 -7.46 -1.75
N GLY A 138 11.09 -6.83 -0.60
CA GLY A 138 10.75 -7.53 0.64
C GLY A 138 11.89 -8.40 1.18
N GLU A 139 13.14 -8.09 0.82
CA GLU A 139 14.33 -8.75 1.33
C GLU A 139 14.89 -7.99 2.53
N SER A 140 15.01 -8.68 3.66
CA SER A 140 15.64 -8.16 4.87
C SER A 140 16.78 -9.08 5.29
N ILE A 141 17.90 -8.47 5.73
CA ILE A 141 19.12 -9.20 6.11
C ILE A 141 18.98 -9.81 7.51
N ARG A 142 18.04 -9.33 8.33
CA ARG A 142 17.89 -9.71 9.73
C ARG A 142 16.44 -10.01 10.06
N THR A 143 16.19 -11.15 10.70
CA THR A 143 14.88 -11.46 11.27
C THR A 143 14.74 -10.73 12.62
N PRO A 144 13.69 -9.93 12.82
CA PRO A 144 13.41 -9.33 14.13
C PRO A 144 12.96 -10.44 15.09
N ARG A 145 13.54 -10.48 16.30
CA ARG A 145 13.13 -11.39 17.40
C ARG A 145 12.82 -10.57 18.64
N VAL A 146 11.70 -9.86 18.73
CA VAL A 146 11.41 -9.05 19.92
C VAL A 146 9.91 -8.86 20.17
N LEU A 147 9.51 -8.89 21.46
CA LEU A 147 8.21 -8.49 21.99
C LEU A 147 8.36 -7.15 22.73
N GLY A 148 7.50 -6.17 22.43
CA GLY A 148 7.51 -4.84 23.05
C GLY A 148 8.52 -3.88 22.41
N GLY A 149 8.05 -2.70 21.98
CA GLY A 149 8.79 -1.70 21.18
C GLY A 149 10.29 -1.64 21.46
N SER A 150 11.11 -1.87 20.43
CA SER A 150 12.56 -1.91 20.54
C SER A 150 13.25 -1.12 19.44
N PRO A 151 14.50 -0.65 19.65
CA PRO A 151 15.29 -0.04 18.60
C PRO A 151 15.46 -0.99 17.40
N ALA A 152 15.26 -0.46 16.20
CA ALA A 152 15.31 -1.20 14.96
C ALA A 152 16.46 -0.69 14.08
N ALA A 153 17.26 -1.61 13.56
CA ALA A 153 18.28 -1.28 12.58
C ALA A 153 17.63 -1.03 11.21
N ILE A 154 18.12 -0.04 10.45
CA ILE A 154 17.55 0.28 9.14
C ILE A 154 17.80 -0.85 8.12
N GLU A 155 18.85 -1.65 8.29
CA GLU A 155 19.13 -2.83 7.46
C GLU A 155 18.13 -3.97 7.69
N SER A 156 17.41 -3.96 8.81
CA SER A 156 16.28 -4.88 9.05
C SER A 156 15.02 -4.41 8.33
N TRP A 157 14.89 -3.10 8.09
CA TRP A 157 13.70 -2.46 7.50
C TRP A 157 14.07 -1.44 6.41
N PRO A 158 14.78 -1.86 5.35
CA PRO A 158 15.44 -0.96 4.42
C PRO A 158 14.47 -0.15 3.53
N TRP A 159 13.19 -0.46 3.57
CA TRP A 159 12.13 0.29 2.90
C TRP A 159 11.59 1.45 3.74
N GLN A 160 11.87 1.50 5.04
CA GLN A 160 11.35 2.54 5.93
C GLN A 160 11.91 3.91 5.55
N VAL A 161 11.03 4.90 5.46
CA VAL A 161 11.41 6.29 5.20
C VAL A 161 10.74 7.28 6.13
N SER A 162 11.43 8.39 6.36
CA SER A 162 10.89 9.56 7.03
C SER A 162 10.52 10.61 5.97
N LEU A 163 9.24 10.97 5.90
CA LEU A 163 8.73 12.08 5.12
C LEU A 163 8.87 13.35 5.94
N GLN A 164 9.68 14.27 5.42
CA GLN A 164 9.99 15.51 6.10
C GLN A 164 9.42 16.70 5.34
N TYR A 165 8.64 17.53 6.03
CA TYR A 165 8.19 18.82 5.51
C TYR A 165 9.01 19.91 6.19
N ARG A 166 9.68 20.76 5.39
CA ARG A 166 10.53 21.85 5.91
C ARG A 166 11.58 21.40 6.95
N ARG A 167 12.13 20.19 6.75
CA ARG A 167 13.16 19.52 7.59
C ARG A 167 12.64 18.95 8.91
N GLU A 168 11.33 18.97 9.14
CA GLU A 168 10.70 18.29 10.26
C GLU A 168 10.02 17.02 9.80
N HIS A 169 10.13 15.96 10.60
CA HIS A 169 9.42 14.73 10.35
C HIS A 169 7.92 14.92 10.56
N ILE A 170 7.14 14.51 9.56
CA ILE A 170 5.67 14.56 9.62
C ILE A 170 5.09 13.15 9.64
N CYS A 171 5.58 12.28 8.75
CA CYS A 171 5.02 10.94 8.54
C CYS A 171 6.11 9.94 8.19
N GLY A 172 5.80 8.66 8.42
CA GLY A 172 6.50 7.52 7.85
C GLY A 172 6.10 7.25 6.40
N GLY A 173 6.76 6.27 5.80
CA GLY A 173 6.44 5.74 4.48
C GLY A 173 7.24 4.48 4.19
N SER A 174 6.91 3.82 3.09
CA SER A 174 7.62 2.64 2.61
C SER A 174 8.04 2.76 1.15
N ILE A 175 9.29 2.46 0.84
CA ILE A 175 9.77 2.35 -0.55
C ILE A 175 9.11 1.11 -1.15
N ILE A 176 8.34 1.27 -2.22
CA ILE A 176 7.68 0.16 -2.94
C ILE A 176 8.25 -0.07 -4.35
N ASP A 177 9.10 0.86 -4.80
CA ASP A 177 9.92 0.81 -6.02
C ASP A 177 10.99 1.93 -5.90
N PRO A 178 12.16 1.85 -6.56
CA PRO A 178 13.18 2.89 -6.45
C PRO A 178 12.71 4.32 -6.67
N ARG A 179 11.61 4.58 -7.41
CA ARG A 179 11.04 5.94 -7.57
C ARG A 179 9.79 6.22 -6.76
N TRP A 180 9.29 5.26 -5.98
CA TRP A 180 7.98 5.34 -5.34
C TRP A 180 8.03 5.03 -3.85
N VAL A 181 7.43 5.95 -3.09
CA VAL A 181 7.15 5.77 -1.67
C VAL A 181 5.64 5.71 -1.47
N LEU A 182 5.17 4.71 -0.74
CA LEU A 182 3.81 4.54 -0.27
C LEU A 182 3.65 5.13 1.13
N THR A 183 2.58 5.87 1.36
CA THR A 183 2.29 6.53 2.64
C THR A 183 0.80 6.88 2.73
N ALA A 184 0.38 7.61 3.76
CA ALA A 184 -1.01 8.03 3.98
C ALA A 184 -1.33 9.37 3.29
N ALA A 185 -2.57 9.57 2.89
CA ALA A 185 -3.02 10.80 2.24
C ALA A 185 -3.10 11.98 3.22
N HIS A 186 -3.50 11.72 4.47
CA HIS A 186 -3.66 12.77 5.48
C HIS A 186 -2.36 13.53 5.78
N CYS A 187 -1.20 12.91 5.53
CA CYS A 187 0.12 13.55 5.67
C CYS A 187 0.26 14.84 4.84
N PHE A 188 -0.46 14.94 3.72
CA PHE A 188 -0.35 16.04 2.76
C PHE A 188 -1.47 17.08 2.88
N LYS A 189 -2.53 16.82 3.66
CA LYS A 189 -3.71 17.71 3.76
C LYS A 189 -3.36 19.11 4.27
N ASN A 190 -2.51 19.19 5.30
CA ASN A 190 -2.09 20.46 5.92
C ASN A 190 -0.74 20.98 5.40
N ASN A 191 -0.10 20.24 4.49
CA ASN A 191 1.25 20.50 3.99
C ASN A 191 1.28 20.40 2.45
N PRO A 192 0.53 21.26 1.73
CA PRO A 192 0.29 21.08 0.30
C PRO A 192 1.52 21.39 -0.58
N VAL A 193 2.52 22.11 -0.07
CA VAL A 193 3.65 22.60 -0.86
C VAL A 193 4.67 21.48 -1.14
N ILE A 194 4.54 20.80 -2.28
CA ILE A 194 5.39 19.65 -2.65
C ILE A 194 6.90 19.97 -2.63
N LYS A 195 7.31 21.18 -3.02
CA LYS A 195 8.74 21.59 -3.02
C LYS A 195 9.38 21.63 -1.63
N SER A 196 8.56 21.72 -0.59
CA SER A 196 9.00 21.72 0.81
C SER A 196 9.11 20.32 1.41
N TRP A 197 8.68 19.29 0.69
CA TRP A 197 8.82 17.89 1.08
C TRP A 197 10.17 17.30 0.68
N ARG A 198 10.73 16.47 1.56
CA ARG A 198 11.92 15.65 1.32
C ARG A 198 11.69 14.26 1.91
N VAL A 199 12.34 13.26 1.33
CA VAL A 199 12.34 11.89 1.84
C VAL A 199 13.72 11.55 2.37
N LYS A 200 13.77 11.00 3.59
CA LYS A 200 14.97 10.43 4.19
C LYS A 200 14.85 8.91 4.22
N ALA A 201 15.85 8.22 3.70
CA ALA A 201 15.91 6.76 3.62
C ALA A 201 17.30 6.26 3.99
N GLY A 202 17.41 5.03 4.51
CA GLY A 202 18.70 4.40 4.81
C GLY A 202 19.39 4.90 6.08
N SER A 203 18.63 5.40 7.04
CA SER A 203 19.07 5.77 8.39
C SER A 203 18.02 5.34 9.40
N ASP A 204 18.45 4.77 10.52
CA ASP A 204 17.64 4.49 11.71
C ASP A 204 17.50 5.73 12.61
N LEU A 205 18.39 6.71 12.49
CA LEU A 205 18.24 8.01 13.15
C LEU A 205 17.22 8.90 12.43
N LEU A 206 16.40 9.63 13.19
CA LEU A 206 15.48 10.63 12.67
C LEU A 206 16.21 11.92 12.30
N SER A 207 17.10 12.38 13.18
CA SER A 207 17.98 13.53 12.95
C SER A 207 18.92 13.36 11.76
N GLY A 208 19.16 14.44 11.02
CA GLY A 208 19.98 14.45 9.82
C GLY A 208 19.21 14.93 8.58
N THR A 209 19.94 15.15 7.49
CA THR A 209 19.40 15.81 6.30
C THR A 209 18.68 14.81 5.39
N ALA A 210 17.40 15.04 5.11
CA ALA A 210 16.69 14.35 4.03
C ALA A 210 17.21 14.81 2.66
N THR A 211 17.68 13.86 1.85
CA THR A 211 18.37 14.14 0.59
C THR A 211 17.49 13.94 -0.64
N LEU A 212 16.46 13.09 -0.55
CA LEU A 212 15.65 12.74 -1.72
C LEU A 212 14.56 13.78 -1.94
N ALA A 213 14.56 14.39 -3.13
CA ALA A 213 13.54 15.36 -3.53
C ALA A 213 12.27 14.69 -4.05
N VAL A 214 11.12 15.26 -3.69
CA VAL A 214 9.81 14.84 -4.18
C VAL A 214 9.51 15.54 -5.51
N GLU A 215 9.15 14.77 -6.53
CA GLU A 215 8.70 15.27 -7.84
C GLU A 215 7.21 15.59 -7.79
N LYS A 216 6.41 14.64 -7.31
CA LYS A 216 4.94 14.73 -7.31
C LYS A 216 4.35 13.84 -6.23
N VAL A 217 3.17 14.20 -5.75
CA VAL A 217 2.38 13.40 -4.79
C VAL A 217 1.02 13.13 -5.40
N PHE A 218 0.55 11.90 -5.27
CA PHE A 218 -0.74 11.45 -5.74
C PHE A 218 -1.55 10.95 -4.54
N LEU A 219 -2.79 11.44 -4.41
CA LEU A 219 -3.72 11.11 -3.33
C LEU A 219 -4.90 10.32 -3.91
N ALA A 220 -5.37 9.29 -3.23
CA ALA A 220 -6.60 8.63 -3.63
C ALA A 220 -7.80 9.55 -3.39
N GLU A 221 -8.67 9.67 -4.38
CA GLU A 221 -9.84 10.55 -4.31
C GLU A 221 -10.78 10.13 -3.18
N VAL A 222 -11.14 11.06 -2.29
CA VAL A 222 -12.02 10.79 -1.15
C VAL A 222 -13.48 10.90 -1.59
N THR A 223 -14.26 9.87 -1.31
CA THR A 223 -15.71 9.91 -1.53
C THR A 223 -16.43 10.49 -0.31
N PRO A 224 -17.38 11.44 -0.47
CA PRO A 224 -18.13 12.02 0.66
C PRO A 224 -18.85 10.99 1.54
N ALA A 225 -19.20 9.83 0.97
CA ALA A 225 -19.87 8.74 1.68
C ALA A 225 -19.01 8.06 2.76
N SER A 226 -17.68 8.16 2.66
CA SER A 226 -16.74 7.53 3.59
C SER A 226 -15.47 8.38 3.74
N PRO A 227 -15.54 9.47 4.54
CA PRO A 227 -14.47 10.47 4.59
C PRO A 227 -13.16 9.98 5.20
N LYS A 228 -13.20 8.85 5.92
CA LYS A 228 -12.03 8.17 6.49
C LYS A 228 -11.42 7.12 5.55
N ASP A 229 -12.14 6.70 4.51
CA ASP A 229 -11.59 5.83 3.47
C ASP A 229 -10.57 6.60 2.62
N ASN A 230 -9.83 5.87 1.80
CA ASN A 230 -8.90 6.38 0.79
C ASN A 230 -7.73 7.18 1.40
N ASP A 231 -7.31 6.85 2.62
CA ASP A 231 -6.13 7.45 3.27
C ASP A 231 -4.81 6.84 2.77
N ILE A 232 -4.60 6.92 1.45
CA ILE A 232 -3.42 6.39 0.77
C ILE A 232 -2.85 7.42 -0.22
N ALA A 233 -1.53 7.51 -0.24
CA ALA A 233 -0.80 8.38 -1.14
C ALA A 233 0.45 7.72 -1.70
N LEU A 234 0.80 8.13 -2.93
CA LEU A 234 2.03 7.77 -3.61
C LEU A 234 2.88 9.00 -3.85
N VAL A 235 4.11 8.93 -3.35
CA VAL A 235 5.12 9.97 -3.53
C VAL A 235 6.08 9.51 -4.61
N LYS A 236 6.15 10.28 -5.70
CA LYS A 236 7.11 10.07 -6.78
C LYS A 236 8.38 10.86 -6.49
N LEU A 237 9.51 10.16 -6.46
CA LEU A 237 10.82 10.77 -6.24
C LEU A 237 11.40 11.33 -7.55
N GLN A 238 12.04 12.49 -7.45
CA GLN A 238 12.69 13.15 -8.60
C GLN A 238 13.82 12.27 -9.19
N SER A 239 14.58 11.62 -8.31
CA SER A 239 15.62 10.66 -8.68
C SER A 239 15.37 9.31 -8.00
N PRO A 240 15.69 8.18 -8.65
CA PRO A 240 15.50 6.87 -8.06
C PRO A 240 16.45 6.68 -6.87
N VAL A 241 15.98 5.98 -5.84
CA VAL A 241 16.80 5.55 -4.72
C VAL A 241 17.83 4.54 -5.23
N HIS A 242 19.09 4.72 -4.83
CA HIS A 242 20.12 3.72 -5.05
C HIS A 242 19.91 2.55 -4.08
N VAL A 243 19.61 1.39 -4.66
CA VAL A 243 19.37 0.15 -3.90
C VAL A 243 20.66 -0.27 -3.20
N SER A 244 20.58 -0.49 -1.89
CA SER A 244 21.67 -0.93 -1.01
C SER A 244 21.09 -1.64 0.21
N ASP A 245 21.92 -2.19 1.10
CA ASP A 245 21.46 -2.99 2.24
C ASP A 245 20.55 -2.25 3.24
N ASN A 246 20.65 -0.93 3.28
CA ASN A 246 19.77 -0.06 4.08
C ASN A 246 18.67 0.64 3.26
N ARG A 247 18.57 0.38 1.94
CA ARG A 247 17.60 1.00 1.03
C ARG A 247 17.12 0.00 0.00
N LYS A 248 16.00 -0.68 0.27
CA LYS A 248 15.39 -1.68 -0.63
C LYS A 248 13.87 -1.51 -0.61
N PRO A 249 13.16 -1.83 -1.69
CA PRO A 249 11.71 -1.77 -1.70
C PRO A 249 11.10 -2.94 -0.90
N ILE A 250 9.94 -2.71 -0.28
CA ILE A 250 9.06 -3.76 0.24
C ILE A 250 8.11 -4.25 -0.87
N CYS A 251 7.67 -5.50 -0.81
CA CYS A 251 6.72 -6.01 -1.79
C CYS A 251 5.30 -5.49 -1.50
N LEU A 252 4.53 -5.27 -2.57
CA LEU A 252 3.08 -5.13 -2.46
C LEU A 252 2.44 -6.51 -2.21
N PRO A 253 1.27 -6.57 -1.55
CA PRO A 253 0.56 -7.83 -1.34
C PRO A 253 -0.02 -8.35 -2.66
N TYR A 254 -0.30 -9.65 -2.72
CA TYR A 254 -1.09 -10.22 -3.80
C TYR A 254 -2.57 -9.84 -3.64
N PHE A 255 -3.33 -9.86 -4.74
CA PHE A 255 -4.75 -9.46 -4.70
C PHE A 255 -5.64 -10.43 -3.90
N ASP A 256 -5.16 -11.65 -3.69
CA ASP A 256 -5.76 -12.77 -2.98
C ASP A 256 -4.98 -13.11 -1.69
N GLU A 257 -4.08 -12.23 -1.24
CA GLU A 257 -3.43 -12.33 0.07
C GLU A 257 -4.44 -11.98 1.17
N GLU A 258 -5.15 -12.98 1.67
CA GLU A 258 -6.06 -12.85 2.80
C GLU A 258 -5.37 -13.28 4.08
N LEU A 259 -5.40 -12.39 5.07
CA LEU A 259 -4.78 -12.61 6.37
C LEU A 259 -5.86 -12.97 7.38
N GLU A 260 -5.62 -14.04 8.13
CA GLU A 260 -6.54 -14.47 9.18
C GLU A 260 -6.35 -13.62 10.44
N PRO A 261 -7.42 -13.32 11.19
CA PRO A 261 -7.31 -12.68 12.50
C PRO A 261 -6.34 -13.44 13.42
N GLY A 262 -5.54 -12.70 14.21
CA GLY A 262 -4.46 -13.24 15.03
C GLY A 262 -3.11 -13.38 14.29
N THR A 263 -3.06 -13.14 12.97
CA THR A 263 -1.80 -13.12 12.22
C THR A 263 -0.85 -12.06 12.79
N SER A 264 0.39 -12.46 13.10
CA SER A 264 1.45 -11.55 13.53
C SER A 264 1.87 -10.59 12.40
N LEU A 265 1.92 -9.31 12.72
CA LEU A 265 2.29 -8.21 11.86
C LEU A 265 3.32 -7.32 12.54
N TRP A 266 4.05 -6.54 11.76
CA TRP A 266 5.11 -5.66 12.24
C TRP A 266 4.84 -4.20 11.90
N VAL A 267 4.99 -3.35 12.90
CA VAL A 267 4.94 -1.89 12.78
C VAL A 267 6.30 -1.32 13.08
N ILE A 268 6.68 -0.28 12.33
CA ILE A 268 7.96 0.42 12.50
C ILE A 268 7.77 1.91 12.31
N GLY A 269 8.53 2.71 13.04
CA GLY A 269 8.46 4.16 12.91
C GLY A 269 9.22 4.94 13.99
N TRP A 270 9.12 6.27 13.90
CA TRP A 270 9.74 7.23 14.82
C TRP A 270 8.70 7.98 15.64
N GLY A 271 7.45 7.52 15.62
CA GLY A 271 6.36 8.12 16.35
C GLY A 271 6.58 8.12 17.85
N TYR A 272 5.61 8.69 18.56
CA TYR A 272 5.72 8.86 19.99
C TYR A 272 5.77 7.50 20.70
N THR A 273 6.75 7.33 21.57
CA THR A 273 6.85 6.14 22.43
C THR A 273 5.88 6.17 23.61
N GLN A 274 5.18 7.29 23.81
CA GLN A 274 4.18 7.53 24.85
C GLN A 274 3.10 8.48 24.30
N GLU A 275 1.85 8.36 24.72
CA GLU A 275 0.69 9.12 24.19
C GLU A 275 0.86 10.65 24.20
N HIS A 276 1.70 11.18 25.11
CA HIS A 276 2.09 12.60 25.17
C HIS A 276 3.61 12.79 25.17
N GLY A 277 4.30 11.90 24.47
CA GLY A 277 5.75 11.86 24.37
C GLY A 277 6.34 12.80 23.32
N LYS A 278 7.60 12.55 23.01
CA LYS A 278 8.30 13.13 21.87
C LYS A 278 8.53 12.03 20.83
N LEU A 279 8.80 12.44 19.59
CA LEU A 279 9.29 11.53 18.55
C LEU A 279 10.53 10.79 19.06
N SER A 280 10.66 9.53 18.67
CA SER A 280 11.88 8.78 18.92
C SER A 280 12.97 9.23 17.94
N GLU A 281 14.15 9.52 18.46
CA GLU A 281 15.32 9.78 17.60
C GLU A 281 15.80 8.52 16.87
N THR A 282 15.51 7.34 17.41
CA THR A 282 15.90 6.05 16.83
C THR A 282 14.67 5.31 16.33
N LEU A 283 14.79 4.62 15.19
CA LEU A 283 13.70 3.86 14.61
C LEU A 283 13.27 2.77 15.61
N GLN A 284 11.96 2.68 15.84
CA GLN A 284 11.37 1.65 16.68
C GLN A 284 10.69 0.58 15.82
N GLN A 285 10.60 -0.63 16.35
CA GLN A 285 9.83 -1.73 15.80
C GLN A 285 8.98 -2.38 16.88
N ALA A 286 7.81 -2.90 16.51
CA ALA A 286 7.01 -3.72 17.39
C ALA A 286 6.16 -4.74 16.61
N GLU A 287 5.82 -5.84 17.29
CA GLU A 287 4.92 -6.87 16.79
C GLU A 287 3.49 -6.59 17.29
N VAL A 288 2.52 -6.68 16.39
CA VAL A 288 1.07 -6.53 16.65
C VAL A 288 0.33 -7.68 15.98
N GLN A 289 -0.94 -7.90 16.33
CA GLN A 289 -1.76 -8.94 15.70
C GLN A 289 -2.91 -8.33 14.91
N LEU A 290 -3.26 -8.95 13.80
CA LEU A 290 -4.46 -8.60 13.04
C LEU A 290 -5.70 -8.86 13.89
N ILE A 291 -6.61 -7.89 13.93
CA ILE A 291 -7.90 -7.97 14.59
C ILE A 291 -8.97 -7.92 13.51
N ASP A 292 -9.99 -8.76 13.63
CA ASP A 292 -11.10 -8.76 12.67
C ASP A 292 -11.91 -7.46 12.76
N ASN A 293 -12.36 -6.96 11.61
CA ASN A 293 -13.06 -5.67 11.54
C ASN A 293 -14.36 -5.67 12.36
N LYS A 294 -15.01 -6.83 12.56
CA LYS A 294 -16.22 -6.92 13.39
C LYS A 294 -15.88 -6.66 14.85
N SER A 295 -14.88 -7.35 15.42
CA SER A 295 -14.42 -7.09 16.79
C SER A 295 -13.90 -5.67 16.97
N CYS A 296 -13.15 -5.14 15.99
CA CYS A 296 -12.64 -3.77 16.04
C CYS A 296 -13.77 -2.72 16.12
N ASN A 297 -14.84 -2.92 15.35
CA ASN A 297 -16.03 -2.08 15.40
C ASN A 297 -16.86 -2.28 16.68
N LEU A 298 -16.90 -3.49 17.25
CA LEU A 298 -17.59 -3.77 18.50
C LEU A 298 -16.85 -3.20 19.72
N ALA A 299 -15.51 -3.21 19.70
CA ALA A 299 -14.69 -2.83 20.84
C ALA A 299 -14.63 -1.32 21.10
N GLY A 300 -14.57 -0.50 20.04
CA GLY A 300 -14.41 0.95 20.23
C GLY A 300 -14.74 1.85 19.03
N TYR A 301 -14.85 1.31 17.81
CA TYR A 301 -15.01 2.14 16.60
C TYR A 301 -16.42 2.21 16.01
N HIS A 302 -17.40 1.51 16.60
CA HIS A 302 -18.83 1.66 16.32
C HIS A 302 -19.26 1.61 14.84
N GLY A 303 -18.56 0.83 14.01
CA GLY A 303 -18.87 0.66 12.59
C GLY A 303 -18.07 1.56 11.64
N GLU A 304 -17.15 2.38 12.15
CA GLU A 304 -16.31 3.27 11.34
C GLU A 304 -15.20 2.54 10.57
N VAL A 305 -14.80 1.33 10.98
CA VAL A 305 -13.80 0.53 10.28
C VAL A 305 -14.44 -0.22 9.11
N THR A 306 -14.10 0.18 7.89
CA THR A 306 -14.64 -0.37 6.63
C THR A 306 -13.85 -1.57 6.11
N GLU A 307 -14.31 -2.22 5.04
CA GLU A 307 -13.58 -3.31 4.37
C GLU A 307 -12.27 -2.83 3.70
N LYS A 308 -12.11 -1.52 3.46
CA LYS A 308 -10.87 -0.92 2.94
C LYS A 308 -9.85 -0.63 4.05
N MET A 309 -10.17 -0.98 5.30
CA MET A 309 -9.32 -0.79 6.47
C MET A 309 -8.96 -2.12 7.13
N LEU A 310 -7.84 -2.12 7.84
CA LEU A 310 -7.37 -3.19 8.70
C LEU A 310 -7.26 -2.67 10.12
N CYS A 311 -7.46 -3.56 11.08
CA CYS A 311 -7.32 -3.26 12.50
C CYS A 311 -6.21 -4.14 13.07
N ALA A 312 -5.26 -3.57 13.79
CA ALA A 312 -4.18 -4.35 14.40
C ALA A 312 -3.74 -3.77 15.74
N GLY A 313 -3.41 -4.66 16.67
CA GLY A 313 -2.97 -4.30 18.01
C GLY A 313 -2.67 -5.53 18.85
N LEU A 314 -2.35 -5.32 20.13
CA LEU A 314 -2.24 -6.40 21.10
C LEU A 314 -3.49 -6.46 21.99
N PRO A 315 -4.04 -7.65 22.29
CA PRO A 315 -5.20 -7.79 23.17
C PRO A 315 -5.00 -7.19 24.57
N GLN A 316 -3.77 -7.26 25.10
CA GLN A 316 -3.40 -6.64 26.38
C GLN A 316 -3.04 -5.14 26.29
N GLY A 317 -3.09 -4.54 25.09
CA GLY A 317 -2.59 -3.19 24.84
C GLY A 317 -1.08 -3.05 25.04
N GLY A 318 -0.62 -1.82 25.29
CA GLY A 318 0.77 -1.47 25.57
C GLY A 318 1.67 -1.29 24.35
N VAL A 319 1.31 -1.87 23.20
CA VAL A 319 2.03 -1.71 21.93
C VAL A 319 1.03 -1.27 20.87
N ASP A 320 1.30 -0.11 20.27
CA ASP A 320 0.48 0.47 19.21
C ASP A 320 1.30 1.50 18.42
N THR A 321 0.80 1.87 17.24
CA THR A 321 1.32 3.01 16.47
C THR A 321 0.79 4.31 17.05
N CYS A 322 1.63 5.34 17.11
CA CYS A 322 1.24 6.62 17.68
C CYS A 322 1.50 7.79 16.73
N GLN A 323 1.29 9.01 17.23
CA GLN A 323 1.56 10.24 16.47
C GLN A 323 2.99 10.24 15.94
N GLY A 324 3.14 10.48 14.63
CA GLY A 324 4.41 10.41 13.91
C GLY A 324 4.66 9.08 13.17
N ASP A 325 3.95 8.00 13.50
CA ASP A 325 4.00 6.76 12.73
C ASP A 325 3.07 6.77 11.51
N SER A 326 2.18 7.77 11.41
CA SER A 326 1.28 8.03 10.28
C SER A 326 1.96 7.81 8.93
N GLY A 327 1.31 7.05 8.04
CA GLY A 327 1.87 6.72 6.74
C GLY A 327 2.96 5.63 6.75
N GLY A 328 3.43 5.20 7.91
CA GLY A 328 4.34 4.06 8.08
C GLY A 328 3.71 2.72 7.68
N PRO A 329 4.53 1.69 7.42
CA PRO A 329 4.05 0.41 6.94
C PRO A 329 3.60 -0.52 8.08
N LEU A 330 2.45 -1.19 7.88
CA LEU A 330 2.07 -2.42 8.58
C LEU A 330 2.46 -3.61 7.70
N GLN A 331 3.29 -4.49 8.26
CA GLN A 331 4.08 -5.41 7.46
C GLN A 331 3.77 -6.86 7.82
N PHE A 332 3.70 -7.70 6.80
CA PHE A 332 3.49 -9.13 6.95
C PHE A 332 4.74 -9.91 6.53
N ALA A 333 5.17 -10.82 7.40
CA ALA A 333 6.28 -11.74 7.16
C ALA A 333 5.80 -12.97 6.37
N GLY A 334 5.56 -12.79 5.07
CA GLY A 334 5.26 -13.89 4.15
C GLY A 334 6.53 -14.57 3.63
N ARG A 335 6.49 -15.05 2.37
CA ARG A 335 7.70 -15.51 1.66
C ARG A 335 8.72 -14.38 1.45
N HIS A 336 8.22 -13.18 1.19
CA HIS A 336 8.95 -11.91 1.20
C HIS A 336 8.17 -10.96 2.12
N TRP A 337 8.85 -9.96 2.67
CA TRP A 337 8.17 -8.91 3.43
C TRP A 337 7.22 -8.12 2.54
N GLN A 338 5.97 -7.97 3.00
CA GLN A 338 4.91 -7.28 2.27
C GLN A 338 4.35 -6.12 3.10
N VAL A 339 4.05 -4.99 2.46
CA VAL A 339 3.30 -3.89 3.08
C VAL A 339 1.80 -4.15 2.92
N VAL A 340 1.17 -4.68 3.97
CA VAL A 340 -0.26 -5.06 3.94
C VAL A 340 -1.17 -3.92 4.39
N GLY A 341 -0.63 -3.00 5.20
CA GLY A 341 -1.36 -1.82 5.66
C GLY A 341 -0.50 -0.56 5.74
N ILE A 342 -1.16 0.58 5.89
CA ILE A 342 -0.55 1.90 6.09
C ILE A 342 -1.15 2.51 7.35
N VAL A 343 -0.33 2.99 8.29
CA VAL A 343 -0.79 3.65 9.52
C VAL A 343 -1.68 4.84 9.15
N SER A 344 -2.93 4.84 9.60
CA SER A 344 -3.93 5.82 9.18
C SER A 344 -4.47 6.63 10.36
N TRP A 345 -5.14 5.99 11.32
CA TRP A 345 -5.72 6.67 12.48
C TRP A 345 -5.93 5.72 13.66
N GLY A 346 -6.27 6.28 14.82
CA GLY A 346 -6.60 5.53 16.04
C GLY A 346 -7.12 6.46 17.12
N GLN A 347 -7.71 5.91 18.17
CA GLN A 347 -8.10 6.66 19.38
C GLN A 347 -7.08 6.40 20.49
N GLY A 348 -6.27 7.41 20.82
CA GLY A 348 -5.17 7.26 21.77
C GLY A 348 -4.02 6.45 21.17
N CYS A 349 -3.10 6.00 22.04
CA CYS A 349 -2.00 5.11 21.67
C CYS A 349 -1.80 4.03 22.75
N GLY A 350 -1.87 2.75 22.37
CA GLY A 350 -1.47 1.65 23.27
C GLY A 350 -2.55 1.18 24.23
N THR A 351 -3.81 1.56 24.01
CA THR A 351 -4.95 1.13 24.81
C THR A 351 -5.55 -0.18 24.28
N PRO A 352 -5.85 -1.17 25.15
CA PRO A 352 -6.41 -2.46 24.72
C PRO A 352 -7.74 -2.36 23.95
N SER A 353 -8.52 -1.30 24.20
CA SER A 353 -9.87 -1.12 23.66
C SER A 353 -9.92 -0.37 22.32
N THR A 354 -8.83 0.28 21.90
CA THR A 354 -8.79 1.11 20.70
C THR A 354 -7.54 0.80 19.87
N PRO A 355 -7.50 -0.38 19.23
CA PRO A 355 -6.38 -0.78 18.37
C PRO A 355 -6.16 0.18 17.20
N GLY A 356 -4.94 0.26 16.68
CA GLY A 356 -4.63 1.08 15.50
C GLY A 356 -5.42 0.66 14.26
N VAL A 357 -5.83 1.65 13.47
CA VAL A 357 -6.53 1.45 12.19
C VAL A 357 -5.61 1.82 11.03
N TYR A 358 -5.55 0.94 10.05
CA TYR A 358 -4.64 0.99 8.93
C TYR A 358 -5.42 0.95 7.62
N THR A 359 -4.94 1.64 6.59
CA THR A 359 -5.48 1.48 5.23
C THR A 359 -5.04 0.15 4.64
N SER A 360 -5.96 -0.67 4.13
CA SER A 360 -5.65 -1.98 3.52
C SER A 360 -5.00 -1.81 2.14
N VAL A 361 -3.69 -2.06 2.01
CA VAL A 361 -2.97 -1.88 0.73
C VAL A 361 -3.55 -2.76 -0.37
N ARG A 362 -4.00 -3.97 -0.02
CA ARG A 362 -4.66 -4.91 -0.94
C ARG A 362 -5.87 -4.27 -1.63
N ALA A 363 -6.67 -3.49 -0.91
CA ALA A 363 -7.85 -2.82 -1.44
C ALA A 363 -7.53 -1.71 -2.46
N TYR A 364 -6.28 -1.23 -2.51
CA TYR A 364 -5.85 -0.13 -3.38
C TYR A 364 -4.80 -0.55 -4.43
N LEU A 365 -4.59 -1.85 -4.66
CA LEU A 365 -3.62 -2.33 -5.67
C LEU A 365 -3.91 -1.75 -7.06
N ASN A 366 -5.18 -1.69 -7.47
CA ASN A 366 -5.58 -1.12 -8.76
C ASN A 366 -5.22 0.37 -8.86
N TRP A 367 -5.49 1.13 -7.80
CA TRP A 367 -5.14 2.54 -7.71
C TRP A 367 -3.61 2.73 -7.77
N ILE A 368 -2.84 1.94 -7.03
CA ILE A 368 -1.36 1.97 -7.06
C ILE A 368 -0.84 1.74 -8.48
N TYR A 369 -1.36 0.72 -9.17
CA TYR A 369 -0.97 0.40 -10.54
C TYR A 369 -1.34 1.52 -11.53
N ALA A 370 -2.53 2.10 -11.39
CA ALA A 370 -2.99 3.21 -12.24
C ALA A 370 -2.10 4.45 -12.09
N VAL A 371 -1.79 4.87 -10.86
CA VAL A 371 -0.92 6.02 -10.59
C VAL A 371 0.48 5.80 -11.16
N ARG A 372 1.04 4.61 -10.96
CA ARG A 372 2.36 4.25 -11.50
C ARG A 372 2.37 4.33 -13.04
N ARG A 373 1.31 3.93 -13.74
CA ARG A 373 1.20 4.06 -15.22
C ARG A 373 1.18 5.51 -15.69
N VAL A 374 0.31 6.35 -15.14
CA VAL A 374 0.15 7.78 -15.56
C VAL A 374 1.48 8.54 -15.54
N SER A 375 2.36 8.17 -14.61
CA SER A 375 3.67 8.77 -14.45
C SER A 375 4.73 8.36 -15.50
N VAL A 376 4.54 7.22 -16.17
CA VAL A 376 5.44 6.68 -17.20
C VAL A 376 5.20 7.39 -18.52
N ASP A 377 3.93 7.59 -18.88
CA ASP A 377 3.53 8.27 -20.13
C ASP A 377 3.91 9.76 -20.11
N SER A 378 3.82 10.40 -18.95
CA SER A 378 4.19 11.82 -18.78
C SER A 378 5.70 12.07 -18.97
N ALA A 379 6.56 11.06 -18.78
CA ALA A 379 8.00 11.19 -18.95
C ALA A 379 8.44 11.16 -20.44
N ALA A 380 7.60 10.62 -21.33
CA ALA A 380 7.86 10.57 -22.77
C ALA A 380 7.60 11.92 -23.49
N LEU A 381 7.01 12.91 -22.79
CA LEU A 381 6.57 14.19 -23.33
C LEU A 381 7.36 15.40 -22.78
N SER A 382 8.66 15.24 -22.50
CA SER A 382 9.50 16.41 -22.17
C SER A 382 9.85 17.21 -23.44
N PRO A 383 9.61 18.54 -23.49
CA PRO A 383 9.73 19.33 -24.72
C PRO A 383 11.17 19.79 -24.95
N GLY A 384 11.78 19.29 -26.02
CA GLY A 384 13.03 19.81 -26.56
C GLY A 384 12.94 19.85 -28.08
N PHE A 385 12.36 20.92 -28.64
CA PHE A 385 12.76 21.65 -29.86
C PHE A 385 11.64 22.62 -30.28
N ARG A 386 12.00 23.89 -30.55
CA ARG A 386 11.11 24.94 -31.04
C ARG A 386 10.91 24.82 -32.56
N GLY A 387 9.69 25.13 -33.02
CA GLY A 387 9.45 25.83 -34.29
C GLY A 387 8.86 24.99 -35.43
N ALA A 388 7.57 25.20 -35.72
CA ALA A 388 6.99 25.52 -37.03
C ALA A 388 5.48 25.24 -37.03
N VAL A 389 4.71 26.23 -37.47
CA VAL A 389 3.27 26.14 -37.73
C VAL A 389 3.03 25.17 -38.91
N GLY A 390 2.17 24.18 -38.70
CA GLY A 390 1.64 23.31 -39.76
C GLY A 390 0.45 22.51 -39.24
N LYS A 391 -0.74 22.75 -39.81
CA LYS A 391 -1.96 21.95 -39.56
C LYS A 391 -1.68 20.49 -39.94
N GLY A 392 -1.86 19.57 -39.00
CA GLY A 392 -1.75 18.12 -39.24
C GLY A 392 -2.37 17.35 -38.09
N GLN A 393 -3.17 16.34 -38.42
CA GLN A 393 -3.91 15.46 -37.52
C GLN A 393 -3.04 14.93 -36.36
N GLY A 394 -3.59 14.96 -35.14
CA GLY A 394 -2.96 14.37 -33.97
C GLY A 394 -3.03 12.84 -33.99
N PRO A 395 -1.95 12.16 -33.57
CA PRO A 395 -2.03 10.81 -33.02
C PRO A 395 -1.46 10.86 -31.57
N LEU A 396 -1.89 10.10 -30.56
CA LEU A 396 -1.83 8.64 -30.44
C LEU A 396 -2.59 8.24 -29.15
N GLY A 397 -3.75 7.58 -29.31
CA GLY A 397 -4.44 6.83 -28.24
C GLY A 397 -4.46 5.31 -28.52
N GLY A 398 -3.61 4.83 -29.44
CA GLY A 398 -3.68 3.47 -30.01
C GLY A 398 -2.95 2.38 -29.23
N SER A 399 -1.81 2.68 -28.58
CA SER A 399 -0.90 1.63 -28.11
C SER A 399 -1.42 0.80 -26.92
N VAL A 400 -2.25 1.38 -26.04
CA VAL A 400 -2.72 0.68 -24.81
C VAL A 400 -3.88 -0.27 -25.11
N ARG A 401 -4.77 0.12 -26.02
CA ARG A 401 -5.90 -0.74 -26.44
C ARG A 401 -5.39 -1.95 -27.22
N GLU A 402 -4.42 -1.78 -28.11
CA GLU A 402 -3.78 -2.91 -28.81
C GLU A 402 -3.10 -3.88 -27.85
N LEU A 403 -2.38 -3.41 -26.82
CA LEU A 403 -1.70 -4.29 -25.87
C LEU A 403 -2.64 -5.01 -24.90
N SER A 404 -3.70 -4.33 -24.42
CA SER A 404 -4.75 -5.01 -23.66
C SER A 404 -5.48 -6.05 -24.50
N GLN A 405 -5.70 -5.77 -25.79
CA GLN A 405 -6.29 -6.74 -26.73
C GLN A 405 -5.35 -7.93 -26.96
N LEU A 406 -4.05 -7.70 -27.14
CA LEU A 406 -3.05 -8.76 -27.30
C LEU A 406 -2.93 -9.66 -26.06
N LEU A 407 -3.00 -9.08 -24.85
CA LEU A 407 -3.06 -9.87 -23.62
C LEU A 407 -4.38 -10.63 -23.49
N GLN A 408 -5.51 -10.07 -23.95
CA GLN A 408 -6.80 -10.75 -23.99
C GLN A 408 -6.81 -11.93 -24.99
N ASP A 409 -6.14 -11.80 -26.13
CA ASP A 409 -6.05 -12.89 -27.12
C ASP A 409 -5.25 -14.11 -26.61
N ALA A 410 -4.41 -13.91 -25.58
CA ALA A 410 -3.69 -14.96 -24.86
C ALA A 410 -4.48 -15.56 -23.66
N THR A 411 -5.73 -15.13 -23.44
CA THR A 411 -6.60 -15.64 -22.37
C THR A 411 -7.51 -16.77 -22.83
N LEU A 412 -7.91 -17.65 -21.91
CA LEU A 412 -8.92 -18.67 -22.15
C LEU A 412 -10.34 -18.02 -22.17
N PRO A 413 -11.21 -18.34 -23.15
CA PRO A 413 -12.53 -17.74 -23.23
C PRO A 413 -13.50 -18.30 -22.16
N PRO A 414 -14.38 -17.46 -21.57
CA PRO A 414 -15.43 -17.93 -20.67
C PRO A 414 -16.54 -18.63 -21.45
N GLY A 415 -17.00 -19.78 -20.95
CA GLY A 415 -18.03 -20.60 -21.59
C GLY A 415 -19.39 -19.92 -21.62
N SER A 416 -19.94 -19.68 -22.82
CA SER A 416 -21.33 -19.28 -23.01
C SER A 416 -22.19 -20.49 -23.38
N SER A 417 -23.10 -20.90 -22.50
CA SER A 417 -24.21 -21.80 -22.87
C SER A 417 -25.55 -21.11 -22.62
N ARG A 418 -26.33 -20.95 -23.69
CA ARG A 418 -27.73 -20.47 -23.68
C ARG A 418 -28.61 -21.35 -22.78
N PRO A 419 -29.58 -20.81 -22.02
CA PRO A 419 -30.57 -21.64 -21.35
C PRO A 419 -31.75 -21.92 -22.30
N SER A 420 -32.00 -23.21 -22.53
CA SER A 420 -33.29 -23.70 -23.01
C SER A 420 -34.31 -23.64 -21.88
N LYS A 421 -35.52 -23.17 -22.18
CA LYS A 421 -36.68 -23.07 -21.29
C LYS A 421 -36.93 -24.36 -20.48
N LEU A 422 -37.09 -24.24 -19.15
CA LEU A 422 -38.17 -24.87 -18.40
C LEU A 422 -38.38 -24.08 -17.10
N ALA A 423 -39.63 -23.72 -16.81
CA ALA A 423 -40.04 -22.90 -15.68
C ALA A 423 -40.49 -23.78 -14.50
N ILE A 424 -40.08 -23.47 -13.28
CA ILE A 424 -40.87 -23.60 -12.03
C ILE A 424 -40.46 -22.45 -11.08
N ALA A 425 -41.46 -21.80 -10.48
CA ALA A 425 -41.37 -20.60 -9.66
C ALA A 425 -40.96 -20.86 -8.19
N SER A 426 -40.33 -19.87 -7.52
CA SER A 426 -40.71 -19.30 -6.19
C SER A 426 -39.64 -18.35 -5.59
N LEU A 427 -39.99 -17.06 -5.47
CA LEU A 427 -39.66 -15.97 -4.49
C LEU A 427 -38.20 -15.64 -4.02
N PRO A 428 -37.92 -14.36 -3.63
CA PRO A 428 -36.59 -13.76 -3.72
C PRO A 428 -35.84 -13.64 -2.37
N LEU A 429 -34.52 -13.85 -2.42
CA LEU A 429 -33.55 -13.31 -1.47
C LEU A 429 -32.46 -12.56 -2.26
N SER A 430 -32.07 -11.41 -1.72
CA SER A 430 -31.20 -10.35 -2.26
C SER A 430 -29.79 -10.81 -2.68
N PRO A 431 -29.11 -10.08 -3.59
CA PRO A 431 -27.98 -10.59 -4.36
C PRO A 431 -26.64 -10.42 -3.62
N SER A 432 -25.89 -11.51 -3.48
CA SER A 432 -24.44 -11.46 -3.33
C SER A 432 -23.79 -11.59 -4.72
N SER A 433 -22.94 -10.64 -5.08
CA SER A 433 -22.22 -10.57 -6.35
C SER A 433 -21.13 -11.65 -6.41
N ARG A 434 -21.50 -12.84 -6.90
CA ARG A 434 -20.54 -13.91 -7.21
C ARG A 434 -20.06 -13.75 -8.65
N SER A 435 -18.94 -13.05 -8.85
CA SER A 435 -18.24 -13.04 -10.14
C SER A 435 -17.70 -14.44 -10.43
N SER A 436 -17.99 -14.97 -11.62
CA SER A 436 -17.49 -16.25 -12.12
C SER A 436 -15.97 -16.19 -12.33
N GLU A 437 -15.19 -16.68 -11.37
CA GLU A 437 -13.75 -16.86 -11.51
C GLU A 437 -13.46 -18.26 -12.08
N THR A 438 -12.85 -18.33 -13.26
CA THR A 438 -12.50 -19.59 -13.94
C THR A 438 -11.20 -20.24 -13.43
N CYS A 439 -10.59 -19.70 -12.38
CA CYS A 439 -9.30 -20.18 -11.83
C CYS A 439 -9.33 -20.33 -10.29
N ARG A 440 -10.45 -20.75 -9.68
CA ARG A 440 -10.43 -21.22 -8.29
C ARG A 440 -10.41 -22.73 -8.28
N ASP A 441 -9.34 -23.30 -7.75
CA ASP A 441 -9.37 -24.68 -7.33
C ASP A 441 -9.69 -24.74 -5.83
N THR A 442 -10.73 -25.49 -5.51
CA THR A 442 -11.22 -25.75 -4.16
C THR A 442 -10.13 -26.43 -3.34
N SER A 443 -9.67 -25.79 -2.27
CA SER A 443 -8.89 -26.46 -1.24
C SER A 443 -9.69 -27.64 -0.69
N LEU A 444 -9.27 -28.87 -1.03
CA LEU A 444 -9.73 -30.09 -0.37
C LEU A 444 -9.50 -29.96 1.15
N PRO A 445 -10.49 -30.26 2.00
CA PRO A 445 -10.26 -30.31 3.44
C PRO A 445 -9.33 -31.50 3.78
N SER A 446 -8.26 -31.22 4.50
CA SER A 446 -7.37 -32.22 5.09
C SER A 446 -8.16 -33.24 5.91
N PRO A 447 -7.81 -34.54 5.90
CA PRO A 447 -8.56 -35.58 6.58
C PRO A 447 -8.58 -35.35 8.09
N GLN A 448 -9.78 -35.37 8.67
CA GLN A 448 -10.01 -35.36 10.11
C GLN A 448 -9.28 -36.54 10.76
N ALA A 449 -8.25 -36.25 11.54
CA ALA A 449 -7.73 -37.21 12.52
C ALA A 449 -8.63 -37.16 13.77
N SER A 450 -9.54 -38.11 13.85
CA SER A 450 -10.31 -38.40 15.05
C SER A 450 -9.41 -39.02 16.12
N LEU A 451 -9.01 -38.22 17.11
CA LEU A 451 -8.42 -38.71 18.36
C LEU A 451 -9.42 -38.53 19.49
N SER A 452 -10.10 -39.63 19.79
CA SER A 452 -10.94 -39.85 20.96
C SER A 452 -10.14 -39.74 22.26
N VAL A 453 -10.56 -38.87 23.17
CA VAL A 453 -10.09 -38.84 24.57
C VAL A 453 -11.29 -39.12 25.50
N PRO A 454 -11.25 -40.14 26.36
CA PRO A 454 -12.32 -40.40 27.33
C PRO A 454 -12.14 -39.57 28.63
N PRO A 455 -13.20 -39.37 29.43
CA PRO A 455 -13.18 -38.48 30.59
C PRO A 455 -12.83 -39.22 31.89
N ARG A 456 -12.19 -38.53 32.84
CA ARG A 456 -12.17 -38.80 34.30
C ARG A 456 -11.51 -37.61 35.01
N SER A 457 -12.27 -36.77 35.72
CA SER A 457 -12.73 -36.89 37.13
C SER A 457 -11.81 -36.13 38.11
N ALA A 458 -12.45 -35.25 38.87
CA ALA A 458 -11.88 -34.30 39.83
C ALA A 458 -11.10 -34.94 40.99
N VAL A 459 -10.02 -34.26 41.42
CA VAL A 459 -9.54 -34.27 42.82
C VAL A 459 -8.95 -32.89 43.16
N SER A 460 -9.22 -32.50 44.41
CA SER A 460 -9.05 -31.24 45.14
C SER A 460 -7.62 -30.72 45.38
N ALA A 461 -7.57 -29.42 45.72
CA ALA A 461 -6.44 -28.62 46.21
C ALA A 461 -5.69 -29.21 47.44
N PRO A 462 -4.52 -28.65 47.79
CA PRO A 462 -4.52 -27.70 48.90
C PRO A 462 -3.61 -26.46 48.75
N THR A 463 -3.98 -25.48 49.56
CA THR A 463 -3.36 -24.21 49.99
C THR A 463 -1.90 -24.31 50.47
N ALA A 464 -1.08 -23.29 50.15
CA ALA A 464 -0.05 -22.76 51.06
C ALA A 464 0.39 -21.34 50.66
N ALA A 465 0.50 -20.48 51.67
CA ALA A 465 0.86 -19.07 51.63
C ALA A 465 2.38 -18.82 51.71
N GLY A 466 2.83 -17.60 51.35
CA GLY A 466 4.15 -17.07 51.70
C GLY A 466 4.58 -15.92 50.79
N LYS A 467 4.30 -14.66 51.14
CA LYS A 467 5.17 -13.70 51.86
C LYS A 467 6.20 -12.97 50.97
N TRP A 468 5.92 -11.67 50.81
CA TRP A 468 6.81 -10.51 50.74
C TRP A 468 8.27 -10.72 51.19
N ILE A 469 9.21 -10.07 50.49
CA ILE A 469 10.34 -9.30 51.06
C ILE A 469 10.87 -8.32 50.01
N SER A 470 10.93 -7.05 50.42
CA SER A 470 11.73 -5.97 49.85
C SER A 470 13.18 -6.05 50.33
N SER A 471 14.17 -5.70 49.52
CA SER A 471 15.46 -5.24 50.04
C SER A 471 16.12 -4.21 49.12
N HIS A 472 16.32 -3.03 49.69
CA HIS A 472 17.32 -2.03 49.32
C HIS A 472 18.71 -2.42 49.85
N GLY A 473 19.75 -1.85 49.23
CA GLY A 473 21.12 -1.75 49.74
C GLY A 473 22.11 -1.81 48.58
N ARG A 474 22.95 -0.81 48.28
CA ARG A 474 23.49 0.34 49.01
C ARG A 474 23.68 1.53 48.09
#